data_AF-A0A1R3IGW9-F1
#
_entry.id   AF-A0A1R3IGW9-F1
#
_cell.length_a   1.000
_cell.length_b   1.000
_cell.length_c   1.000
_cell.angle_alpha   90.00
_cell.angle_beta   90.00
_cell.angle_gamma   90.00
#
_symmetry.space_group_name_H-M   'P 1'
#
loop_
_entity.id
_entity.type
_entity.pdbx_description
1 polymer ?
#
loop_
_entity_poly.entity_id
_entity_poly.type
_entity_poly.pdbx_seq_one_letter_code
_entity_poly.pdbx_strand_id
1 'polypeptide(L)'
;MLIIFIATTCDVGGTLIAIDNLGQIGNSLGYPKRSISTFISLVSIWNYLGRVVSGFYSEYLLTKYKTPRSLVLTFVILFSCVGHALIAFAVPNSLYFASVVIGFCLRAQWSLIYAIISEIFGLKYYSTLYNFGTMASPVSVYLLNVKVAGNLYDEEAWKQLKALARSRTPGEDLTCTGGQCFRKDFIIIIATTFLGFFVSSILVFRTRKFYRSDIYKKFRGEAETDIDSTSKHVESKPTTDSAATTSTTTGSTN
;
A
#
# COMPACT_ATOMS: atom_id res chain seq x y z
N MET A 1 -12.01 4.64 -8.70
CA MET A 1 -11.38 5.10 -7.45
C MET A 1 -11.88 4.35 -6.24
N LEU A 2 -13.17 4.40 -5.90
CA LEU A 2 -13.70 3.67 -4.73
C LEU A 2 -13.36 2.18 -4.70
N ILE A 3 -13.45 1.47 -5.84
CA ILE A 3 -13.07 0.04 -5.91
C ILE A 3 -11.60 -0.18 -5.53
N ILE A 4 -10.70 0.68 -6.04
CA ILE A 4 -9.27 0.61 -5.70
C ILE A 4 -9.08 0.91 -4.21
N PHE A 5 -9.73 1.95 -3.68
CA PHE A 5 -9.65 2.34 -2.28
C PHE A 5 -10.12 1.22 -1.33
N ILE A 6 -11.27 0.60 -1.61
CA ILE A 6 -11.81 -0.50 -0.80
C ILE A 6 -10.87 -1.72 -0.86
N ALA A 7 -10.47 -2.16 -2.06
CA ALA A 7 -9.55 -3.28 -2.21
C ALA A 7 -8.20 -3.01 -1.51
N THR A 8 -7.70 -1.78 -1.58
CA THR A 8 -6.45 -1.36 -0.91
C THR A 8 -6.61 -1.41 0.60
N THR A 9 -7.68 -0.83 1.14
CA THR A 9 -7.95 -0.81 2.59
C THR A 9 -8.03 -2.22 3.17
N CYS A 10 -8.65 -3.16 2.46
CA CYS A 10 -8.80 -4.54 2.89
C CYS A 10 -7.46 -5.31 3.02
N ASP A 11 -6.53 -5.13 2.08
CA ASP A 11 -5.25 -5.86 2.06
C ASP A 11 -4.11 -5.13 2.80
N VAL A 12 -4.02 -3.80 2.61
CA VAL A 12 -3.01 -2.97 3.29
C VAL A 12 -3.19 -3.04 4.80
N GLY A 13 -4.43 -3.05 5.29
CA GLY A 13 -4.69 -3.16 6.73
C GLY A 13 -4.09 -4.42 7.34
N GLY A 14 -4.35 -5.59 6.73
CA GLY A 14 -3.82 -6.86 7.21
C GLY A 14 -2.30 -6.93 7.22
N THR A 15 -1.66 -6.42 6.17
CA THR A 15 -0.19 -6.39 6.08
C THR A 15 0.44 -5.39 7.04
N LEU A 16 -0.18 -4.22 7.26
CA LEU A 16 0.29 -3.23 8.23
C LEU A 16 0.17 -3.73 9.67
N ILE A 17 -0.94 -4.36 10.06
CA ILE A 17 -1.08 -4.95 11.41
C ILE A 17 0.05 -5.94 11.70
N ALA A 18 0.37 -6.80 10.73
CA ALA A 18 1.43 -7.78 10.87
C ALA A 18 2.82 -7.15 11.04
N ILE A 19 3.08 -6.02 10.37
CA ILE A 19 4.35 -5.30 10.46
C ILE A 19 4.42 -4.49 11.75
N ASP A 20 3.39 -3.71 12.05
CA ASP A 20 3.32 -2.83 13.23
C ASP A 20 3.41 -3.64 14.53
N ASN A 21 2.81 -4.84 14.55
CA ASN A 21 2.82 -5.72 15.72
C ASN A 21 3.84 -6.86 15.62
N LEU A 22 4.75 -6.85 14.64
CA LEU A 22 5.67 -7.97 14.40
C LEU A 22 6.50 -8.33 15.65
N GLY A 23 6.90 -7.31 16.41
CA GLY A 23 7.60 -7.49 17.68
C GLY A 23 6.75 -8.19 18.75
N GLN A 24 5.49 -7.80 18.88
CA GLN A 24 4.55 -8.41 19.84
C GLN A 24 4.20 -9.85 19.43
N ILE A 25 3.93 -10.08 18.13
CA ILE A 25 3.71 -11.42 17.57
C ILE A 25 4.93 -12.31 17.86
N GLY A 26 6.13 -11.83 17.55
CA GLY A 26 7.37 -12.56 17.82
C GLY A 26 7.57 -12.91 19.29
N ASN A 27 7.34 -11.95 20.19
CA ASN A 27 7.44 -12.19 21.63
C ASN A 27 6.39 -13.20 22.12
N SER A 28 5.13 -13.09 21.67
CA SER A 28 4.05 -14.01 22.06
C SER A 28 4.33 -15.46 21.64
N LEU A 29 5.02 -15.66 20.51
CA LEU A 29 5.42 -16.97 20.02
C LEU A 29 6.73 -17.49 20.64
N GLY A 30 7.37 -16.72 21.52
CA GLY A 30 8.60 -17.12 22.22
C GLY A 30 9.88 -16.98 21.39
N TYR A 31 9.88 -16.19 20.31
CA TYR A 31 11.11 -15.94 19.55
C TYR A 31 12.08 -15.06 20.36
N PRO A 32 13.40 -15.31 20.27
CA PRO A 32 14.38 -14.44 20.89
C PRO A 32 14.42 -13.08 20.17
N LYS A 33 14.72 -12.01 20.92
CA LYS A 33 14.78 -10.63 20.39
C LYS A 33 15.67 -10.49 19.15
N ARG A 34 16.76 -11.25 19.07
CA ARG A 34 17.66 -11.28 17.90
C ARG A 34 16.97 -11.79 16.63
N SER A 35 16.14 -12.82 16.74
CA SER A 35 15.35 -13.34 15.60
C SER A 35 14.27 -12.34 15.19
N ILE A 36 13.59 -11.70 16.15
CA ILE A 36 12.59 -10.66 15.88
C ILE A 36 13.20 -9.48 15.10
N SER A 37 14.37 -8.99 15.55
CA SER A 37 15.10 -7.95 14.82
C SER A 37 15.46 -8.38 13.39
N THR A 38 15.85 -9.65 13.21
CA THR A 38 16.09 -10.23 11.87
C THR A 38 14.83 -10.22 11.01
N PHE A 39 13.67 -10.55 11.58
CA PHE A 39 12.38 -10.52 10.87
C PHE A 39 12.01 -9.11 10.40
N ILE A 40 12.25 -8.09 11.23
CA ILE A 40 12.05 -6.68 10.85
C ILE A 40 12.97 -6.29 9.68
N SER A 41 14.24 -6.71 9.71
CA SER A 41 15.17 -6.50 8.59
C SER A 41 14.71 -7.22 7.32
N LEU A 42 14.20 -8.45 7.43
CA LEU A 42 13.63 -9.19 6.29
C LEU A 42 12.44 -8.44 5.69
N VAL A 43 11.51 -7.93 6.50
CA VAL A 43 10.40 -7.10 6.00
C VAL A 43 10.93 -5.94 5.17
N SER A 44 12.00 -5.27 5.59
CA SER A 44 12.59 -4.15 4.84
C SER A 44 13.21 -4.59 3.50
N ILE A 45 13.95 -5.69 3.48
CA ILE A 45 14.54 -6.26 2.25
C ILE A 45 13.44 -6.64 1.27
N TRP A 46 12.42 -7.37 1.74
CA TRP A 46 11.34 -7.85 0.89
C TRP A 46 10.39 -6.73 0.46
N ASN A 47 10.25 -5.66 1.23
CA ASN A 47 9.61 -4.43 0.76
C ASN A 47 10.34 -3.86 -0.47
N TYR A 48 11.66 -3.73 -0.41
CA TYR A 48 12.43 -3.25 -1.57
C TYR A 48 12.24 -4.16 -2.79
N LEU A 49 12.39 -5.49 -2.61
CA LEU A 49 12.18 -6.47 -3.68
C LEU A 49 10.74 -6.41 -4.22
N GLY A 50 9.73 -6.28 -3.36
CA GLY A 50 8.33 -6.16 -3.75
C GLY A 50 8.09 -4.98 -4.69
N ARG A 51 8.72 -3.83 -4.42
CA ARG A 51 8.65 -2.65 -5.29
C ARG A 51 9.24 -2.91 -6.67
N VAL A 52 10.45 -3.48 -6.69
CA VAL A 52 11.22 -3.71 -7.91
C VAL A 52 10.52 -4.76 -8.77
N VAL A 53 10.25 -5.93 -8.19
CA VAL A 53 9.66 -7.06 -8.90
C VAL A 53 8.28 -6.71 -9.45
N SER A 54 7.37 -6.15 -8.64
CA SER A 54 6.01 -5.88 -9.14
C SER A 54 5.99 -4.77 -10.19
N GLY A 55 6.89 -3.78 -10.10
CA GLY A 55 7.05 -2.73 -11.11
C GLY A 55 7.46 -3.30 -12.46
N PHE A 56 8.62 -3.96 -12.53
CA PHE A 56 9.13 -4.54 -13.78
C PHE A 56 8.27 -5.67 -14.31
N TYR A 57 7.80 -6.57 -13.43
CA TYR A 57 6.99 -7.71 -13.84
C TYR A 57 5.64 -7.28 -14.40
N SER A 58 4.99 -6.28 -13.79
CA SER A 58 3.72 -5.77 -14.32
C SER A 58 3.90 -5.04 -15.66
N GLU A 59 5.03 -4.34 -15.87
CA GLU A 59 5.37 -3.73 -17.16
C GLU A 59 5.56 -4.80 -18.25
N TYR A 60 6.33 -5.84 -17.93
CA TYR A 60 6.57 -6.95 -18.84
C TYR A 60 5.27 -7.67 -19.23
N LEU A 61 4.39 -7.93 -18.26
CA LEU A 61 3.09 -8.55 -18.52
C LEU A 61 2.16 -7.65 -19.36
N LEU A 62 2.20 -6.34 -19.13
CA LEU A 62 1.42 -5.37 -19.90
C LEU A 62 1.90 -5.28 -21.35
N THR A 63 3.21 -5.12 -21.57
CA THR A 63 3.80 -4.95 -22.90
C THR A 63 3.75 -6.21 -23.74
N LYS A 64 4.06 -7.38 -23.16
CA LYS A 64 4.12 -8.65 -23.90
C LYS A 64 2.75 -9.34 -24.06
N TYR A 65 1.91 -9.30 -23.03
CA TYR A 65 0.67 -10.08 -22.99
C TYR A 65 -0.60 -9.23 -22.91
N LYS A 66 -0.51 -7.89 -22.88
CA LYS A 66 -1.64 -6.96 -22.65
C LYS A 66 -2.46 -7.33 -21.41
N THR A 67 -1.78 -7.89 -20.40
CA THR A 67 -2.41 -8.31 -19.16
C THR A 67 -2.69 -7.08 -18.29
N PRO A 68 -3.92 -6.92 -17.75
CA PRO A 68 -4.24 -5.78 -16.91
C PRO A 68 -3.45 -5.81 -15.60
N ARG A 69 -2.83 -4.69 -15.20
CA ARG A 69 -2.09 -4.62 -13.92
C ARG A 69 -2.95 -4.89 -12.70
N SER A 70 -4.25 -4.60 -12.80
CA SER A 70 -5.24 -4.95 -11.78
C SER A 70 -5.29 -6.45 -11.50
N LEU A 71 -4.99 -7.31 -12.47
CA LEU A 71 -4.94 -8.77 -12.27
C LEU A 71 -3.68 -9.17 -11.48
N VAL A 72 -2.54 -8.53 -11.73
CA VAL A 72 -1.33 -8.71 -10.93
C VAL A 72 -1.60 -8.28 -9.47
N LEU A 73 -2.31 -7.15 -9.29
CA LEU A 73 -2.74 -6.69 -7.97
C LEU A 73 -3.63 -7.72 -7.27
N THR A 74 -4.61 -8.30 -7.96
CA THR A 74 -5.48 -9.35 -7.40
C THR A 74 -4.66 -10.57 -6.95
N PHE A 75 -3.65 -10.99 -7.71
CA PHE A 75 -2.77 -12.09 -7.30
C PHE A 75 -1.91 -11.74 -6.09
N VAL A 76 -1.41 -10.51 -5.98
CA VAL A 76 -0.66 -10.06 -4.80
C VAL A 76 -1.54 -10.08 -3.55
N ILE A 77 -2.79 -9.60 -3.65
CA ILE A 77 -3.77 -9.65 -2.54
C ILE A 77 -4.07 -11.10 -2.15
N LEU A 78 -4.22 -12.00 -3.12
CA LEU A 78 -4.45 -13.42 -2.80
C LEU A 78 -3.22 -14.06 -2.14
N PHE A 79 -2.02 -13.68 -2.59
CA PHE A 79 -0.76 -14.20 -2.06
C PHE A 79 -0.48 -13.69 -0.63
N SER A 80 -0.91 -12.48 -0.28
CA SER A 80 -0.75 -11.95 1.08
C SER A 80 -1.50 -12.79 2.13
N CYS A 81 -2.62 -13.43 1.76
CA CYS A 81 -3.34 -14.38 2.61
C CYS A 81 -2.45 -15.52 3.12
N VAL A 82 -1.44 -15.95 2.36
CA VAL A 82 -0.47 -16.97 2.80
C VAL A 82 0.33 -16.45 3.99
N GLY A 83 0.78 -15.20 3.93
CA GLY A 83 1.48 -14.53 5.03
C GLY A 83 0.58 -14.40 6.27
N HIS A 84 -0.68 -14.02 6.09
CA HIS A 84 -1.64 -13.93 7.20
C HIS A 84 -1.93 -15.30 7.82
N ALA A 85 -2.08 -16.34 7.00
CA ALA A 85 -2.31 -17.71 7.47
C ALA A 85 -1.12 -18.26 8.26
N LEU A 86 0.12 -17.99 7.82
CA LEU A 86 1.33 -18.39 8.54
C LEU A 86 1.38 -17.82 9.96
N ILE A 87 0.92 -16.58 10.14
CA ILE A 87 0.82 -15.95 11.46
C ILE A 87 -0.33 -16.56 12.28
N ALA A 88 -1.50 -16.75 11.66
CA ALA A 88 -2.68 -17.29 12.33
C ALA A 88 -2.46 -18.69 12.93
N PHE A 89 -1.74 -19.57 12.21
CA PHE A 89 -1.51 -20.95 12.64
C PHE A 89 -0.27 -21.12 13.53
N ALA A 90 0.60 -20.12 13.62
CA ALA A 90 1.72 -20.10 14.56
C ALA A 90 2.62 -21.36 14.53
N VAL A 91 2.82 -21.97 13.36
CA VAL A 91 3.71 -23.14 13.22
C VAL A 91 5.19 -22.76 13.40
N PRO A 92 6.09 -23.71 13.71
CA PRO A 92 7.51 -23.40 13.88
C PRO A 92 8.09 -22.69 12.64
N ASN A 93 8.87 -21.63 12.86
CA ASN A 93 9.45 -20.78 11.81
C ASN A 93 8.44 -20.06 10.91
N SER A 94 7.13 -20.08 11.21
CA SER A 94 6.13 -19.42 10.37
C SER A 94 6.36 -17.92 10.23
N LEU A 95 6.85 -17.28 11.30
CA LEU A 95 7.07 -15.84 11.33
C LEU A 95 8.18 -15.39 10.37
N TYR A 96 9.21 -16.21 10.16
CA TYR A 96 10.25 -15.95 9.15
C TYR A 96 9.63 -15.86 7.74
N PHE A 97 8.85 -16.87 7.35
CA PHE A 97 8.21 -16.90 6.04
C PHE A 97 7.12 -15.83 5.92
N ALA A 98 6.39 -15.56 7.00
CA ALA A 98 5.38 -14.51 7.03
C ALA A 98 6.00 -13.12 6.78
N SER A 99 7.14 -12.80 7.42
CA SER A 99 7.85 -11.54 7.20
C SER A 99 8.29 -11.34 5.75
N VAL A 100 8.74 -12.42 5.09
CA VAL A 100 9.09 -12.43 3.67
C VAL A 100 7.87 -12.11 2.80
N VAL A 101 6.79 -12.87 2.97
CA VAL A 101 5.57 -12.75 2.15
C VAL A 101 4.89 -11.40 2.37
N ILE A 102 4.66 -11.01 3.62
CA ILE A 102 3.98 -9.77 3.98
C ILE A 102 4.77 -8.54 3.51
N GLY A 103 6.09 -8.53 3.72
CA GLY A 103 6.95 -7.43 3.26
C GLY A 103 6.94 -7.28 1.75
N PHE A 104 7.00 -8.39 1.01
CA PHE A 104 6.89 -8.39 -0.45
C PHE A 104 5.52 -7.86 -0.91
N CYS A 105 4.43 -8.42 -0.38
CA CYS A 105 3.08 -8.09 -0.80
C CYS A 105 2.72 -6.63 -0.58
N LEU A 106 3.02 -6.08 0.61
CA LEU A 106 2.69 -4.68 0.94
C LEU A 106 3.28 -3.73 -0.11
N ARG A 107 4.57 -3.88 -0.42
CA ARG A 107 5.20 -2.94 -1.36
C ARG A 107 4.91 -3.27 -2.82
N ALA A 108 4.69 -4.53 -3.16
CA ALA A 108 4.21 -4.93 -4.47
C ALA A 108 2.86 -4.26 -4.78
N GLN A 109 1.94 -4.29 -3.82
CA GLN A 109 0.61 -3.71 -3.89
C GLN A 109 0.66 -2.20 -4.13
N TRP A 110 1.41 -1.45 -3.32
CA TRP A 110 1.55 0.01 -3.49
C TRP A 110 2.09 0.39 -4.87
N SER A 111 3.09 -0.34 -5.35
CA SER A 111 3.70 -0.08 -6.65
C SER A 111 2.71 -0.29 -7.80
N LEU A 112 1.86 -1.32 -7.69
CA LEU A 112 0.79 -1.58 -8.65
C LEU A 112 -0.32 -0.53 -8.56
N ILE A 113 -0.72 -0.12 -7.36
CA ILE A 113 -1.75 0.91 -7.17
C ILE A 113 -1.32 2.23 -7.83
N TYR A 114 -0.05 2.64 -7.68
CA TYR A 114 0.46 3.86 -8.31
C TYR A 114 0.33 3.81 -9.83
N ALA A 115 0.76 2.70 -10.44
CA ALA A 115 0.66 2.49 -11.88
C ALA A 115 -0.81 2.46 -12.35
N ILE A 116 -1.68 1.73 -11.66
CA ILE A 116 -3.11 1.58 -11.98
C ILE A 116 -3.83 2.94 -11.91
N ILE A 117 -3.52 3.78 -10.91
CA ILE A 117 -4.12 5.11 -10.77
C ILE A 117 -3.71 6.00 -11.94
N SER A 118 -2.41 6.08 -12.26
CA SER A 118 -1.93 6.88 -13.39
C SER A 118 -2.48 6.39 -14.73
N GLU A 119 -2.65 5.06 -14.88
CA GLU A 119 -3.09 4.47 -16.14
C GLU A 119 -4.59 4.69 -16.38
N ILE A 120 -5.43 4.49 -15.37
CA ILE A 120 -6.89 4.55 -15.54
C ILE A 120 -7.41 5.99 -15.55
N PHE A 121 -6.83 6.85 -14.73
CA PHE A 121 -7.34 8.20 -14.49
C PHE A 121 -6.50 9.30 -15.13
N GLY A 122 -5.35 8.94 -15.71
CA GLY A 122 -4.41 9.87 -16.29
C GLY A 122 -3.66 10.71 -15.25
N LEU A 123 -2.83 11.63 -15.73
CA LEU A 123 -1.94 12.43 -14.89
C LEU A 123 -2.57 13.74 -14.38
N LYS A 124 -3.63 14.24 -15.03
CA LYS A 124 -4.25 15.54 -14.74
C LYS A 124 -4.64 15.74 -13.27
N TYR A 125 -5.22 14.72 -12.64
CA TYR A 125 -5.61 14.75 -11.22
C TYR A 125 -4.90 13.67 -10.39
N TYR A 126 -3.74 13.19 -10.87
CA TYR A 126 -3.04 12.07 -10.26
C TYR A 126 -2.74 12.30 -8.78
N SER A 127 -2.22 13.47 -8.43
CA SER A 127 -1.86 13.81 -7.05
C SER A 127 -3.06 13.71 -6.10
N THR A 128 -4.23 14.21 -6.49
CA THR A 128 -5.44 14.13 -5.66
C THR A 128 -5.90 12.68 -5.48
N LEU A 129 -5.93 11.91 -6.57
CA LEU A 129 -6.37 10.52 -6.56
C LEU A 129 -5.42 9.61 -5.79
N TYR A 130 -4.12 9.86 -5.92
CA TYR A 130 -3.07 9.21 -5.15
C TYR A 130 -3.23 9.48 -3.65
N ASN A 131 -3.39 10.75 -3.25
CA ASN A 131 -3.57 11.10 -1.84
C ASN A 131 -4.86 10.52 -1.25
N PHE A 132 -5.94 10.45 -2.04
CA PHE A 132 -7.13 9.73 -1.64
C PHE A 132 -6.85 8.22 -1.45
N GLY A 133 -6.06 7.62 -2.34
CA GLY A 133 -5.61 6.23 -2.22
C GLY A 133 -4.76 5.98 -0.96
N THR A 134 -3.85 6.90 -0.60
CA THR A 134 -3.02 6.77 0.60
C THR A 134 -3.79 6.87 1.90
N MET A 135 -4.97 7.50 1.91
CA MET A 135 -5.88 7.47 3.06
C MET A 135 -6.37 6.06 3.42
N ALA A 136 -6.25 5.08 2.52
CA ALA A 136 -6.56 3.69 2.84
C ALA A 136 -5.71 3.17 4.00
N SER A 137 -4.44 3.58 4.11
CA SER A 137 -3.54 3.17 5.21
C SER A 137 -4.07 3.59 6.59
N PRO A 138 -4.24 4.89 6.91
CA PRO A 138 -4.72 5.29 8.23
C PRO A 138 -6.12 4.76 8.54
N VAL A 139 -7.02 4.68 7.56
CA VAL A 139 -8.35 4.09 7.73
C VAL A 139 -8.24 2.61 8.13
N SER A 140 -7.42 1.85 7.41
CA SER A 140 -7.23 0.42 7.67
C SER A 140 -6.54 0.14 9.02
N VAL A 141 -5.51 0.91 9.38
CA VAL A 141 -4.80 0.76 10.67
C VAL A 141 -5.73 1.11 11.83
N TYR A 142 -6.54 2.16 11.72
CA TYR A 142 -7.50 2.48 12.77
C TYR A 142 -8.54 1.36 12.95
N LEU A 143 -9.11 0.86 11.86
CA LEU A 143 -10.17 -0.15 11.92
C LEU A 143 -9.64 -1.53 12.33
N LEU A 144 -8.55 -1.98 11.73
CA LEU A 144 -8.10 -3.35 11.91
C LEU A 144 -7.00 -3.46 12.98
N ASN A 145 -6.08 -2.51 13.09
CA ASN A 145 -5.04 -2.56 14.13
C ASN A 145 -5.60 -2.11 15.48
N VAL A 146 -6.15 -0.90 15.56
CA VAL A 146 -6.61 -0.33 16.84
C VAL A 146 -7.92 -0.99 17.32
N LYS A 147 -8.94 -1.06 16.47
CA LYS A 147 -10.28 -1.54 16.90
C LYS A 147 -10.43 -3.06 16.95
N VAL A 148 -9.69 -3.80 16.12
CA VAL A 148 -9.81 -5.27 16.05
C VAL A 148 -8.63 -5.96 16.74
N ALA A 149 -7.41 -5.80 16.23
CA ALA A 149 -6.23 -6.51 16.73
C ALA A 149 -5.95 -6.20 18.21
N GLY A 150 -5.88 -4.92 18.57
CA GLY A 150 -5.63 -4.49 19.95
C GLY A 150 -6.67 -5.02 20.94
N ASN A 151 -7.96 -4.88 20.62
CA ASN A 151 -9.04 -5.36 21.49
C ASN A 151 -9.04 -6.89 21.66
N LEU A 152 -8.82 -7.64 20.58
CA LEU A 152 -8.79 -9.10 20.62
C LEU A 152 -7.55 -9.64 21.36
N TYR A 153 -6.40 -8.98 21.18
CA TYR A 153 -5.20 -9.29 21.91
C TYR A 153 -5.39 -9.05 23.42
N ASP A 154 -5.90 -7.88 23.79
CA ASP A 154 -6.16 -7.52 25.19
C ASP A 154 -7.16 -8.48 25.84
N GLU A 155 -8.23 -8.85 25.13
CA GLU A 155 -9.22 -9.83 25.61
C GLU A 155 -8.55 -11.17 25.96
N GLU A 156 -7.68 -11.67 25.08
CA GLU A 156 -7.00 -12.95 25.30
C GLU A 156 -5.92 -12.84 26.39
N ALA A 157 -5.20 -11.72 26.45
CA ALA A 157 -4.22 -11.46 27.49
C ALA A 157 -4.87 -11.42 28.89
N TRP A 158 -6.03 -10.76 29.03
CA TRP A 158 -6.79 -10.74 30.28
C TRP A 158 -7.29 -12.13 30.69
N LYS A 159 -7.69 -12.97 29.73
CA LYS A 159 -8.07 -14.36 30.01
C LYS A 159 -6.91 -15.16 30.57
N GLN A 160 -5.72 -15.04 29.96
CA GLN A 160 -4.52 -15.72 30.44
C GLN A 160 -4.13 -15.25 31.84
N LEU A 161 -4.17 -13.93 32.08
CA LEU A 161 -3.85 -13.35 33.39
C LEU A 161 -4.78 -13.87 34.50
N LYS A 162 -6.09 -13.93 34.23
CA LYS A 162 -7.08 -14.51 35.15
C LYS A 162 -6.87 -16.00 35.38
N ALA A 163 -6.56 -16.76 34.33
CA ALA A 163 -6.29 -18.19 34.44
C ALA A 163 -5.04 -18.48 35.30
N LEU A 164 -4.06 -17.58 35.29
CA LEU A 164 -2.86 -17.63 36.13
C LEU A 164 -3.09 -17.11 37.56
N ALA A 165 -4.32 -16.71 37.92
CA ALA A 165 -4.67 -16.07 39.19
C ALA A 165 -3.76 -14.89 39.56
N ARG A 166 -3.22 -14.18 38.56
CA ARG A 166 -2.32 -13.04 38.74
C ARG A 166 -3.09 -11.74 38.52
N SER A 167 -2.74 -10.69 39.25
CA SER A 167 -3.19 -9.33 38.96
C SER A 167 -2.11 -8.57 38.21
N ARG A 168 -2.53 -7.67 37.30
CA ARG A 168 -1.60 -6.80 36.57
C ARG A 168 -0.97 -5.86 37.59
N THR A 169 0.36 -5.86 37.68
CA THR A 169 1.05 -4.88 38.53
C THR A 169 0.98 -3.49 37.88
N PRO A 170 0.83 -2.40 38.66
CA PRO A 170 0.83 -1.05 38.11
C PRO A 170 2.15 -0.78 37.36
N GLY A 171 2.05 -0.42 36.07
CA GLY A 171 3.20 -0.18 35.21
C GLY A 171 3.71 -1.40 34.42
N GLU A 172 3.16 -2.59 34.63
CA GLU A 172 3.44 -3.77 33.80
C GLU A 172 2.60 -3.75 32.52
N ASP A 173 3.19 -4.07 31.37
CA ASP A 173 2.47 -4.19 30.11
C ASP A 173 1.58 -5.44 30.09
N LEU A 174 0.41 -5.33 29.46
CA LEU A 174 -0.47 -6.48 29.26
C LEU A 174 0.13 -7.38 28.18
N THR A 175 0.58 -8.57 28.57
CA THR A 175 1.27 -9.51 27.67
C THR A 175 0.47 -10.80 27.50
N CYS A 176 0.50 -11.34 26.29
CA CYS A 176 -0.14 -12.59 25.92
C CYS A 176 0.92 -13.56 25.38
N THR A 177 0.83 -14.83 25.77
CA THR A 177 1.75 -15.89 25.34
C THR A 177 1.02 -16.95 24.53
N GLY A 178 1.68 -17.46 23.50
CA GLY A 178 1.20 -18.51 22.61
C GLY A 178 0.53 -17.99 21.33
N GLY A 179 0.33 -18.91 20.38
CA GLY A 179 -0.28 -18.59 19.08
C GLY A 179 -1.72 -18.11 19.17
N GLN A 180 -2.44 -18.39 20.27
CA GLN A 180 -3.82 -17.94 20.45
C GLN A 180 -3.98 -16.41 20.47
N CYS A 181 -2.93 -15.66 20.84
CA CYS A 181 -2.98 -14.21 21.03
C CYS A 181 -3.37 -13.45 19.76
N PHE A 182 -2.86 -13.90 18.60
CA PHE A 182 -3.12 -13.27 17.31
C PHE A 182 -3.98 -14.14 16.38
N ARG A 183 -4.31 -15.37 16.77
CA ARG A 183 -5.03 -16.31 15.90
C ARG A 183 -6.39 -15.78 15.45
N LYS A 184 -7.19 -15.24 16.37
CA LYS A 184 -8.54 -14.70 16.04
C LYS A 184 -8.45 -13.48 15.13
N ASP A 185 -7.55 -12.56 15.46
CA ASP A 185 -7.31 -11.35 14.68
C ASP A 185 -6.88 -11.70 13.23
N PHE A 186 -5.88 -12.58 13.07
CA PHE A 186 -5.43 -12.97 11.74
C PHE A 186 -6.44 -13.78 10.94
N ILE A 187 -7.37 -14.50 11.57
CA ILE A 187 -8.51 -15.12 10.86
C ILE A 187 -9.45 -14.05 10.29
N ILE A 188 -9.73 -12.98 11.05
CA ILE A 188 -10.54 -11.84 10.58
C ILE A 188 -9.81 -11.09 9.47
N ILE A 189 -8.48 -10.92 9.58
CA ILE A 189 -7.65 -10.33 8.54
C ILE A 189 -7.72 -11.16 7.26
N ILE A 190 -7.57 -12.49 7.32
CA ILE A 190 -7.68 -13.36 6.13
C ILE A 190 -9.05 -13.18 5.46
N ALA A 191 -10.13 -13.16 6.23
CA ALA A 191 -11.48 -12.95 5.70
C ALA A 191 -11.61 -11.56 5.03
N THR A 192 -11.05 -10.53 5.65
CA THR A 192 -11.04 -9.15 5.12
C THR A 192 -10.21 -9.03 3.85
N THR A 193 -9.03 -9.65 3.80
CA THR A 193 -8.18 -9.71 2.61
C THR A 193 -8.87 -10.48 1.48
N PHE A 194 -9.59 -11.56 1.80
CA PHE A 194 -10.36 -12.31 0.80
C PHE A 194 -11.53 -11.50 0.23
N LEU A 195 -12.18 -10.67 1.03
CA LEU A 195 -13.11 -9.65 0.53
C LEU A 195 -12.39 -8.67 -0.41
N GLY A 196 -11.20 -8.21 -0.04
CA GLY A 196 -10.33 -7.40 -0.89
C GLY A 196 -10.02 -8.07 -2.24
N PHE A 197 -9.77 -9.37 -2.25
CA PHE A 197 -9.57 -10.17 -3.47
C PHE A 197 -10.81 -10.15 -4.39
N PHE A 198 -12.02 -10.30 -3.83
CA PHE A 198 -13.24 -10.21 -4.63
C PHE A 198 -13.47 -8.81 -5.19
N VAL A 199 -13.27 -7.76 -4.38
CA VAL A 199 -13.39 -6.36 -4.84
C VAL A 199 -12.34 -6.05 -5.92
N SER A 200 -11.12 -6.55 -5.75
CA SER A 200 -10.05 -6.43 -6.75
C SER A 200 -10.38 -7.21 -8.03
N SER A 201 -11.01 -8.38 -7.93
CA SER A 201 -11.48 -9.13 -9.10
C SER A 201 -12.51 -8.32 -9.90
N ILE A 202 -13.42 -7.60 -9.24
CA ILE A 202 -14.34 -6.67 -9.91
C ILE A 202 -13.57 -5.57 -10.66
N LEU A 203 -12.49 -5.05 -10.06
CA LEU A 203 -11.61 -4.08 -10.73
C LEU A 203 -10.99 -4.66 -12.00
N VAL A 204 -10.54 -5.93 -11.98
CA VAL A 204 -10.02 -6.63 -13.15
C VAL A 204 -11.05 -6.65 -14.27
N PHE A 205 -12.28 -7.08 -13.98
CA PHE A 205 -13.34 -7.15 -14.99
C PHE A 205 -13.65 -5.77 -15.61
N ARG A 206 -13.70 -4.71 -14.79
CA ARG A 206 -13.97 -3.35 -15.29
C ARG A 206 -12.83 -2.78 -16.13
N THR A 207 -11.59 -3.10 -15.78
CA THR A 207 -10.40 -2.56 -16.44
C THR A 207 -9.95 -3.40 -17.64
N ARG A 208 -10.43 -4.64 -17.77
CA ARG A 208 -10.06 -5.56 -18.86
C ARG A 208 -10.24 -4.98 -20.25
N LYS A 209 -11.33 -4.24 -20.50
CA LYS A 209 -11.58 -3.59 -21.80
C LYS A 209 -10.59 -2.47 -22.07
N PHE A 210 -10.27 -1.68 -21.04
CA PHE A 210 -9.27 -0.61 -21.12
C PHE A 210 -7.88 -1.17 -21.46
N TYR A 211 -7.43 -2.19 -20.73
CA TYR A 211 -6.10 -2.79 -20.94
C TYR A 211 -5.94 -3.59 -22.24
N ARG A 212 -7.04 -4.02 -22.88
CA ARG A 212 -6.99 -4.63 -24.22
C ARG A 212 -6.77 -3.62 -25.35
N SER A 213 -7.14 -2.36 -25.15
CA SER A 213 -6.90 -1.29 -26.13
C SER A 213 -5.43 -0.86 -26.13
N ASP A 214 -4.92 -0.27 -27.22
CA ASP A 214 -3.52 0.21 -27.30
C ASP A 214 -3.32 1.44 -26.38
N ILE A 215 -3.08 1.17 -25.10
CA ILE A 215 -2.88 2.18 -24.05
C ILE A 215 -1.80 3.19 -24.43
N TYR A 216 -0.65 2.74 -24.95
CA TYR A 216 0.47 3.63 -25.31
C TYR A 216 0.13 4.61 -26.45
N LYS A 217 -0.73 4.22 -27.41
CA LYS A 217 -1.18 5.16 -28.46
C LYS A 217 -2.04 6.27 -27.88
N LYS A 218 -2.87 5.94 -26.88
CA LYS A 218 -3.74 6.92 -26.23
C LYS A 218 -2.96 7.93 -25.40
N PHE A 219 -1.98 7.47 -24.62
CA PHE A 219 -1.10 8.38 -23.87
C PHE A 219 -0.26 9.28 -24.77
N ARG A 220 0.23 8.76 -25.89
CA ARG A 220 0.95 9.57 -26.88
C ARG A 220 0.05 10.63 -27.52
N GLY A 221 -1.19 10.25 -27.89
CA GLY A 221 -2.17 11.19 -28.43
C GLY A 221 -2.57 12.29 -27.44
N GLU A 222 -2.78 11.95 -26.16
CA GLU A 222 -3.09 12.93 -25.10
C GLU A 222 -1.92 13.91 -24.88
N ALA A 223 -0.67 13.40 -24.84
CA ALA A 223 0.52 14.24 -24.74
C ALA A 223 0.68 15.18 -25.96
N GLU A 224 0.44 14.68 -27.18
CA GLU A 224 0.48 15.49 -28.41
C GLU A 224 -0.61 16.58 -28.40
N THR A 225 -1.82 16.30 -27.90
CA THR A 225 -2.88 17.33 -27.74
C THR A 225 -2.62 18.34 -26.63
N ASP A 226 -2.01 17.94 -25.51
CA ASP A 226 -1.61 18.87 -24.43
C ASP A 226 -0.47 19.79 -24.91
N ILE A 227 0.45 19.28 -25.74
CA ILE A 227 1.50 20.10 -26.37
C ILE A 227 0.89 21.07 -27.39
N ASP A 228 -0.02 20.62 -28.26
CA ASP A 228 -0.67 21.47 -29.27
C ASP A 228 -1.53 22.58 -28.62
N SER A 229 -2.27 22.25 -27.57
CA SER A 229 -3.07 23.24 -26.82
C SER A 229 -2.19 24.25 -26.06
N THR A 230 -1.06 23.80 -25.49
CA THR A 230 -0.08 24.69 -24.86
C THR A 230 0.61 25.59 -25.89
N SER A 231 0.94 25.06 -27.07
CA SER A 231 1.54 25.81 -28.18
C SER A 231 0.60 26.91 -28.69
N LYS A 232 -0.67 26.57 -28.93
CA LYS A 232 -1.70 27.55 -29.35
C LYS A 232 -1.93 28.65 -28.30
N HIS A 233 -1.77 28.33 -27.02
CA HIS A 233 -1.94 29.29 -25.93
C HIS A 233 -0.73 30.23 -25.77
N VAL A 234 0.47 29.79 -26.19
CA VAL A 234 1.68 30.62 -26.26
C VAL A 234 1.64 31.55 -27.47
N GLU A 235 1.15 31.06 -28.61
CA GLU A 235 1.05 31.83 -29.86
C GLU A 235 -0.06 32.90 -29.84
N SER A 236 -1.09 32.72 -29.00
CA SER A 236 -2.19 33.70 -28.85
C SER A 236 -1.90 34.84 -27.87
N LYS A 237 -0.70 34.92 -27.27
CA LYS A 237 -0.33 36.00 -26.34
C LYS A 237 0.32 37.14 -27.13
N PRO A 238 -0.25 38.36 -27.18
CA PRO A 238 0.36 39.45 -27.92
C PRO A 238 1.73 39.79 -27.31
N THR A 239 2.77 39.79 -28.15
CA THR A 239 4.06 40.40 -27.86
C THR A 239 3.85 41.90 -27.70
N THR A 240 3.81 42.39 -26.47
CA THR A 240 4.07 43.81 -26.21
C THR A 240 5.56 44.06 -26.33
N ASP A 241 5.94 44.68 -27.46
CA ASP A 241 7.29 45.15 -27.74
C ASP A 241 7.80 46.07 -26.62
N SER A 242 8.97 45.73 -26.06
CA SER A 242 9.77 46.66 -25.28
C SER A 242 10.51 47.60 -26.23
N ALA A 243 9.95 48.79 -26.46
CA ALA A 243 10.69 49.89 -27.06
C ALA A 243 11.48 50.64 -25.98
N ALA A 244 12.79 50.70 -26.18
CA ALA A 244 13.73 51.47 -25.39
C ALA A 244 13.36 52.97 -25.34
N THR A 245 13.59 53.63 -24.21
CA THR A 245 13.79 55.09 -24.18
C THR A 245 14.91 55.42 -23.21
N THR A 246 16.03 55.81 -23.79
CA THR A 246 17.16 56.49 -23.17
C THR A 246 16.70 57.90 -22.76
N SER A 247 16.93 58.30 -21.51
CA SER A 247 16.88 59.72 -21.13
C SER A 247 18.00 60.04 -20.16
N THR A 248 19.00 60.74 -20.71
CA THR A 248 20.09 61.46 -20.07
C THR A 248 19.52 62.58 -19.18
N THR A 249 19.98 62.70 -17.94
CA THR A 249 19.75 63.92 -17.14
C THR A 249 21.07 64.37 -16.53
N THR A 250 21.56 65.51 -17.01
CA THR A 250 22.64 66.34 -16.46
C THR A 250 22.05 67.55 -15.72
N GLY A 251 22.66 67.94 -14.60
CA GLY A 251 22.45 69.22 -13.87
C GLY A 251 22.33 69.01 -12.35
N SER A 252 23.39 69.11 -11.53
CA SER A 252 24.13 70.29 -11.03
C SER A 252 23.45 71.01 -9.84
N THR A 253 24.19 71.08 -8.71
CA THR A 253 24.22 72.13 -7.63
C THR A 253 22.90 72.47 -6.91
N ASN A 254 22.73 72.40 -5.59
CA ASN A 254 23.58 72.67 -4.42
C ASN A 254 23.28 71.68 -3.28
#